data_AF-A0A949IPW8-F1
#
_entry.id   AF-A0A949IPW8-F1
#
_cell.length_a   1.000
_cell.length_b   1.000
_cell.length_c   1.000
_cell.angle_alpha   90.00
_cell.angle_beta   90.00
_cell.angle_gamma   90.00
#
_symmetry.space_group_name_H-M   'P 1'
#
loop_
_entity.id
_entity.type
_entity.pdbx_description
1 polymer ?
#
loop_
_entity_poly.entity_id
_entity_poly.type
_entity_poly.pdbx_seq_one_letter_code
_entity_poly.pdbx_strand_id
1 'polypeptide(L)'
;MSKEWWDSENYARNVPYIRERARIVAEVRKFFDTRGYIEVETPALQVAPCMEPHIQAFRVESIHNRGFYLHTSPEFAMKKLLVAGLPKIYQIAQVFRDE
;
A
#
# COMPACT_ATOMS: atom_id res chain seq x y z
N MET A 1 15.93 -25.25 -14.64
CA MET A 1 15.12 -24.85 -13.46
C MET A 1 15.31 -23.34 -13.31
N SER A 2 14.25 -22.54 -13.35
CA SER A 2 14.38 -21.11 -13.09
C SER A 2 14.95 -20.94 -11.69
N LYS A 3 16.10 -20.26 -11.55
CA LYS A 3 16.62 -19.90 -10.24
C LYS A 3 15.56 -19.07 -9.53
N GLU A 4 15.14 -19.53 -8.37
CA GLU A 4 14.16 -18.85 -7.53
C GLU A 4 14.59 -17.41 -7.22
N TRP A 5 13.65 -16.51 -7.01
CA TRP A 5 13.95 -15.08 -6.84
C TRP A 5 14.77 -14.79 -5.57
N TRP A 6 14.76 -15.71 -4.60
CA TRP A 6 15.53 -15.65 -3.34
C TRP A 6 16.93 -16.27 -3.43
N ASP A 7 17.37 -16.74 -4.59
CA ASP A 7 18.76 -17.18 -4.80
C ASP A 7 19.73 -16.02 -4.53
N SER A 8 20.81 -16.29 -3.78
CA SER A 8 21.85 -15.32 -3.42
C SER A 8 22.45 -14.55 -4.60
N GLU A 9 22.56 -15.16 -5.79
CA GLU A 9 23.06 -14.47 -6.98
C GLU A 9 22.06 -13.45 -7.53
N ASN A 10 20.77 -13.80 -7.54
CA ASN A 10 19.69 -12.89 -7.92
C ASN A 10 19.55 -11.76 -6.89
N TYR A 11 19.72 -12.08 -5.61
CA TYR A 11 19.71 -11.13 -4.51
C TYR A 11 20.84 -10.09 -4.68
N ALA A 12 22.08 -10.52 -4.91
CA ALA A 12 23.24 -9.64 -5.08
C ALA A 12 23.04 -8.62 -6.22
N ARG A 13 22.46 -9.05 -7.34
CA ARG A 13 22.11 -8.18 -8.47
C ARG A 13 21.07 -7.12 -8.09
N ASN A 14 20.13 -7.46 -7.20
CA ASN A 14 19.02 -6.59 -6.82
C ASN A 14 19.34 -5.63 -5.65
N VAL A 15 20.39 -5.91 -4.86
CA VAL A 15 20.77 -5.10 -3.69
C VAL A 15 20.87 -3.59 -4.00
N PRO A 16 21.53 -3.13 -5.08
CA PRO A 16 21.61 -1.70 -5.37
C PRO A 16 20.23 -1.06 -5.56
N TYR A 17 19.31 -1.73 -6.25
CA TYR A 17 17.95 -1.23 -6.48
C TYR A 17 17.12 -1.20 -5.19
N ILE A 18 17.26 -2.21 -4.33
CA ILE A 18 16.59 -2.25 -3.03
C ILE A 18 17.07 -1.10 -2.14
N ARG A 19 18.39 -0.83 -2.12
CA ARG A 19 18.97 0.30 -1.39
C ARG A 19 18.46 1.64 -1.91
N GLU A 20 18.41 1.82 -3.23
CA GLU A 20 17.92 3.06 -3.82
C GLU A 20 16.42 3.25 -3.58
N ARG A 21 15.62 2.18 -3.67
CA ARG A 21 14.20 2.22 -3.28
C ARG A 21 14.03 2.66 -1.82
N ALA A 22 14.86 2.16 -0.90
CA ALA A 22 14.83 2.56 0.51
C ALA A 22 15.15 4.05 0.68
N ARG A 23 16.16 4.56 -0.06
CA ARG A 23 16.50 5.99 -0.07
C ARG A 23 15.35 6.84 -0.61
N ILE A 24 14.74 6.47 -1.73
CA ILE A 24 13.59 7.18 -2.31
C ILE A 24 12.45 7.28 -1.30
N VAL A 25 12.08 6.16 -0.67
CA VAL A 25 11.02 6.15 0.35
C VAL A 25 11.36 7.04 1.54
N ALA A 26 12.61 7.04 2.01
CA ALA A 26 13.05 7.91 3.10
C ALA A 26 12.95 9.40 2.73
N GLU A 27 13.35 9.78 1.51
CA GLU A 27 13.25 11.17 1.05
C GLU A 27 11.79 11.61 0.83
N VAL A 28 10.90 10.71 0.37
CA VAL A 28 9.46 10.99 0.26
C VAL A 28 8.87 11.26 1.65
N ARG A 29 9.22 10.46 2.67
CA ARG A 29 8.77 10.72 4.05
C ARG A 29 9.25 12.08 4.54
N LYS A 30 10.55 12.34 4.41
CA LYS A 30 11.15 13.63 4.78
C LYS A 30 10.46 14.83 4.10
N PHE A 31 10.10 14.70 2.82
CA PHE A 31 9.36 15.73 2.10
C PHE A 31 8.02 16.08 2.77
N PHE A 32 7.27 15.07 3.21
CA PHE A 32 5.98 15.26 3.87
C PHE A 32 6.15 15.74 5.33
N ASP A 33 7.10 15.15 6.05
CA ASP A 33 7.39 15.50 7.46
C ASP A 33 7.79 16.98 7.58
N THR A 34 8.67 17.45 6.69
CA THR A 34 9.08 18.88 6.64
C THR A 34 7.95 19.85 6.32
N ARG A 35 6.79 19.37 5.84
CA ARG A 35 5.60 20.18 5.51
C ARG A 35 4.46 20.02 6.53
N GLY A 36 4.72 19.27 7.61
CA GLY A 36 3.78 19.01 8.69
C GLY A 36 2.66 18.05 8.30
N TYR A 37 2.93 17.11 7.39
CA TYR A 37 2.04 15.98 7.14
C TYR A 37 2.31 14.85 8.12
N ILE A 38 1.29 14.06 8.42
CA ILE A 38 1.36 12.90 9.30
C ILE A 38 1.26 11.63 8.44
N GLU A 39 2.23 10.72 8.56
CA GLU A 39 2.11 9.38 7.96
C GLU A 39 1.04 8.59 8.72
N VAL A 40 0.05 8.06 8.00
CA VAL A 40 -1.03 7.24 8.57
C VAL A 40 -1.04 5.86 7.95
N GLU A 41 -1.62 4.89 8.65
CA GLU A 41 -1.89 3.56 8.11
C GLU A 41 -3.39 3.28 8.18
N THR A 42 -4.01 3.05 7.03
CA THR A 42 -5.42 2.66 6.95
C THR A 42 -5.58 1.15 6.70
N PRO A 43 -6.69 0.53 7.14
CA PRO A 43 -6.92 -0.90 6.92
C PRO A 43 -6.84 -1.29 5.44
N ALA A 44 -6.03 -2.30 5.12
CA ALA A 44 -5.98 -2.86 3.77
C ALA A 44 -7.19 -3.73 3.43
N LEU A 45 -7.85 -4.30 4.45
CA LEU A 45 -9.05 -5.12 4.30
C LEU A 45 -10.30 -4.25 4.44
N GLN A 46 -11.16 -4.26 3.42
CA GLN A 46 -12.36 -3.44 3.31
C GLN A 46 -13.61 -4.31 3.18
N VAL A 47 -14.72 -3.82 3.72
CA VAL A 47 -16.04 -4.48 3.62
C VAL A 47 -16.64 -4.39 2.21
N ALA A 48 -16.17 -3.43 1.41
CA ALA A 48 -16.57 -3.20 0.04
C ALA A 48 -15.35 -2.76 -0.79
N PRO A 49 -15.28 -3.12 -2.07
CA PRO A 49 -14.21 -2.66 -2.95
C PRO A 49 -14.34 -1.15 -3.24
N CYS A 50 -13.24 -0.52 -3.64
CA CYS A 50 -13.32 0.82 -4.24
C CYS A 50 -14.09 0.74 -5.57
N MET A 51 -14.90 1.74 -5.88
CA MET A 51 -15.69 1.75 -7.12
C MET A 51 -14.87 2.31 -8.28
N GLU A 52 -13.96 1.49 -8.83
CA GLU A 52 -13.21 1.81 -10.03
C GLU A 52 -13.64 0.90 -11.20
N PRO A 53 -14.18 1.44 -12.32
CA PRO A 53 -14.77 0.63 -13.40
C PRO A 53 -13.81 -0.38 -14.05
N HIS A 54 -12.51 -0.12 -14.01
CA HIS A 54 -11.48 -0.89 -14.70
C HIS A 54 -10.55 -1.64 -13.75
N ILE A 55 -10.86 -1.68 -12.45
CA ILE A 55 -10.00 -2.34 -11.46
C ILE A 55 -10.86 -3.34 -10.67
N GLN A 56 -10.49 -4.62 -10.71
CA GLN A 56 -11.09 -5.62 -9.83
C GLN A 56 -10.29 -5.69 -8.53
N ALA A 57 -11.01 -5.90 -7.42
CA ALA A 57 -10.42 -6.08 -6.10
C ALA A 57 -10.37 -7.57 -5.76
N PHE A 58 -9.24 -8.03 -5.22
CA PHE A 58 -9.14 -9.38 -4.67
C PHE A 58 -10.17 -9.57 -3.54
N ARG A 59 -11.00 -10.59 -3.67
CA ARG A 59 -11.92 -11.03 -2.61
C ARG A 59 -11.20 -11.96 -1.64
N VAL A 60 -11.38 -11.72 -0.35
CA VAL A 60 -10.80 -12.51 0.75
C VAL A 60 -11.94 -13.06 1.59
N GLU A 61 -11.91 -14.36 1.87
CA GLU A 61 -12.86 -14.99 2.78
C GLU A 61 -12.27 -15.08 4.18
N SER A 62 -13.00 -14.55 5.17
CA SER A 62 -12.66 -14.70 6.58
C SER A 62 -13.05 -16.09 7.07
N ILE A 63 -12.37 -16.58 8.11
CA ILE A 63 -12.74 -17.81 8.85
C ILE A 63 -14.18 -17.80 9.39
N HIS A 64 -14.82 -16.62 9.46
CA HIS A 64 -16.22 -16.45 9.88
C HIS A 64 -17.21 -16.40 8.69
N ASN A 65 -16.83 -16.89 7.51
CA ASN A 65 -17.63 -16.82 6.27
C ASN A 65 -18.10 -15.41 5.89
N ARG A 66 -17.33 -14.39 6.27
CA ARG A 66 -17.54 -13.00 5.84
C ARG A 66 -16.61 -12.68 4.69
N GLY A 67 -17.18 -12.14 3.61
CA GLY A 67 -16.42 -11.65 2.46
C GLY A 67 -15.85 -10.26 2.74
N PHE A 68 -14.58 -10.10 2.41
CA PHE A 68 -13.87 -8.83 2.43
C PHE A 68 -13.12 -8.64 1.12
N TYR A 69 -12.55 -7.46 0.93
CA TYR A 69 -11.76 -7.10 -0.24
C TYR A 69 -10.45 -6.47 0.19
N LEU A 70 -9.36 -6.78 -0.52
CA LEU A 70 -8.14 -5.98 -0.41
C LEU A 70 -8.36 -4.64 -1.13
N HIS A 71 -7.94 -3.55 -0.50
CA HIS A 71 -8.11 -2.22 -1.07
C HIS A 71 -7.27 -2.03 -2.36
N THR A 72 -7.89 -1.44 -3.38
CA THR A 72 -7.21 -1.06 -4.63
C THR A 72 -6.53 0.31 -4.51
N SER A 73 -6.91 1.07 -3.47
CA SER A 73 -6.40 2.37 -3.05
C SER A 73 -6.82 2.63 -1.59
N PRO A 74 -6.00 3.29 -0.75
CA PRO A 74 -6.39 3.70 0.60
C PRO A 74 -7.35 4.91 0.63
N GLU A 75 -7.71 5.47 -0.52
CA GLU A 75 -8.41 6.75 -0.67
C GLU A 75 -9.64 6.89 0.22
N PHE A 76 -10.58 5.94 0.19
CA PHE A 76 -11.80 6.05 0.99
C PHE A 76 -11.51 6.03 2.50
N ALA A 77 -10.54 5.24 2.94
CA ALA A 77 -10.17 5.20 4.35
C ALA A 77 -9.44 6.50 4.77
N MET A 78 -8.57 7.04 3.91
CA MET A 78 -7.92 8.32 4.15
C MET A 78 -8.92 9.49 4.15
N LYS A 79 -9.92 9.49 3.27
CA LYS A 79 -11.02 10.48 3.28
C LYS A 79 -11.79 10.48 4.59
N LYS A 80 -12.00 9.32 5.22
CA LYS A 80 -12.61 9.25 6.57
C LYS A 80 -11.74 9.96 7.61
N LEU A 81 -10.41 9.84 7.54
CA LEU A 81 -9.48 10.56 8.42
C LEU A 81 -9.49 12.07 8.16
N LEU A 82 -9.61 12.49 6.90
CA LEU A 82 -9.79 13.91 6.56
C LEU A 82 -11.06 14.47 7.23
N VAL A 83 -12.18 13.76 7.12
CA VAL A 83 -13.46 14.13 7.76
C VAL A 83 -13.34 14.12 9.29
N ALA A 84 -12.54 13.21 9.86
CA ALA A 84 -12.28 13.15 11.30
C ALA A 84 -11.37 14.29 11.81
N GLY A 85 -10.89 15.18 10.94
CA GLY A 85 -10.14 16.37 11.32
C GLY A 85 -8.61 16.24 11.20
N LEU A 86 -8.11 15.29 10.40
CA LEU A 86 -6.68 15.18 10.09
C LEU A 86 -6.39 15.75 8.68
N PRO A 87 -6.16 17.07 8.51
CA PRO A 87 -6.14 17.72 7.19
C PRO A 87 -4.86 17.48 6.37
N LYS A 88 -3.76 17.07 7.01
CA LYS A 88 -2.46 16.85 6.38
C LYS A 88 -1.96 15.44 6.67
N ILE A 89 -2.40 14.50 5.86
CA ILE A 89 -2.02 13.08 5.98
C ILE A 89 -1.43 12.55 4.68
N TYR A 90 -0.57 11.55 4.79
CA TYR A 90 -0.08 10.76 3.67
C TYR A 90 0.07 9.30 4.08
N GLN A 91 0.09 8.40 3.11
CA GLN A 91 0.38 6.99 3.34
C GLN A 91 1.16 6.42 2.16
N ILE A 92 2.21 5.66 2.44
CA ILE A 92 2.92 4.84 1.44
C ILE A 92 2.36 3.42 1.56
N ALA A 93 1.25 3.15 0.87
CA ALA A 93 0.50 1.90 1.00
C ALA A 93 0.92 0.83 -0.03
N GLN A 94 0.82 -0.45 0.38
CA GLN A 94 0.66 -1.54 -0.58
C GLN A 94 -0.78 -1.52 -1.08
N VAL A 95 -0.96 -1.71 -2.39
CA VAL A 95 -2.27 -1.78 -3.04
C VAL A 95 -2.37 -3.07 -3.84
N PHE A 96 -3.58 -3.61 -3.93
CA PHE A 96 -3.83 -4.90 -4.56
C PHE A 96 -4.89 -4.74 -5.63
N ARG A 97 -4.56 -5.11 -6.87
CA ARG A 97 -5.43 -5.00 -8.04
C ARG A 97 -5.40 -6.33 -8.77
N ASP A 98 -6.57 -6.88 -8.98
CA ASP A 98 -6.77 -8.08 -9.78
C ASP A 98 -7.02 -7.59 -11.22
N GLU A 99 -5.97 -7.67 -12.04
CA GLU A 99 -5.95 -7.22 -13.44
C GLU A 99 -5.98 -8.40 -14.40
#